data_AF-A0A4Y9QXK6-F1
#
_entry.id   AF-A0A4Y9QXK6-F1
#
_cell.length_a   1.000
_cell.length_b   1.000
_cell.length_c   1.000
_cell.angle_alpha   90.00
_cell.angle_beta   90.00
_cell.angle_gamma   90.00
#
_symmetry.space_group_name_H-M   'P 1'
#
loop_
_entity.id
_entity.type
_entity.pdbx_description
1 polymer ?
#
loop_
_entity_poly.entity_id
_entity_poly.type
_entity_poly.pdbx_seq_one_letter_code
_entity_poly.pdbx_strand_id
1 'polypeptide(L)'
;MKNLNVLMIILLFYSCDEKKTGTPPTSPPLNIQNELVIIFDRNNRNTIIASFRNDFTKDFYFVRENFDPPFDDPNLNIKVFHGIDHQNKLISRKELERMNVWFDSEMDYMDWFSLSFDKYYIIYQDEYLVKGSLKPEFEFTAYEVNIYTGGIE
;
A
#
# COMPACT_ATOMS: atom_id res chain seq x y z
N MET A 1 33.81 8.29 -69.36
CA MET A 1 34.37 8.49 -68.01
C MET A 1 34.67 9.98 -67.81
N LYS A 2 33.73 10.72 -67.21
CA LYS A 2 33.89 12.10 -66.73
C LYS A 2 32.89 12.30 -65.58
N ASN A 3 33.42 12.79 -64.46
CA ASN A 3 32.73 13.07 -63.21
C ASN A 3 31.71 14.20 -63.37
N LEU A 4 30.60 14.15 -62.62
CA LEU A 4 29.86 15.36 -62.29
C LEU A 4 29.33 15.30 -60.85
N ASN A 5 29.71 16.33 -60.11
CA ASN A 5 29.47 16.60 -58.71
C ASN A 5 27.98 16.64 -58.34
N VAL A 6 27.63 16.01 -57.22
CA VAL A 6 26.59 16.52 -56.31
C VAL A 6 27.14 16.46 -54.89
N LEU A 7 27.84 17.54 -54.53
CA LEU A 7 28.20 17.89 -53.17
C LEU A 7 26.97 18.59 -52.56
N MET A 8 26.16 17.89 -51.78
CA MET A 8 25.12 18.51 -50.97
C MET A 8 25.67 18.75 -49.56
N ILE A 9 26.04 20.00 -49.33
CA ILE A 9 26.40 20.58 -48.04
C ILE A 9 25.14 20.55 -47.15
N ILE A 10 25.17 19.75 -46.09
CA ILE A 10 24.29 19.96 -44.93
C ILE A 10 25.20 20.36 -43.76
N LEU A 11 25.55 21.65 -43.78
CA LEU A 11 25.92 22.41 -42.60
C LEU A 11 24.63 22.69 -41.83
N LEU A 12 24.33 21.86 -40.84
CA LEU A 12 23.40 22.23 -39.78
C LEU A 12 24.19 22.40 -38.49
N PHE A 13 24.58 23.66 -38.31
CA PHE A 13 24.77 24.37 -37.06
C PHE A 13 24.79 23.51 -35.80
N TYR A 14 26.00 23.36 -35.25
CA TYR A 14 26.24 23.34 -33.81
C TYR A 14 25.53 24.56 -33.19
N SER A 15 24.27 24.39 -32.78
CA SER A 15 23.68 25.22 -31.75
C SER A 15 24.01 24.53 -30.43
N CYS A 16 25.05 25.05 -29.79
CA CYS A 16 25.43 24.69 -28.43
C CYS A 16 24.35 25.25 -27.49
N ASP A 17 23.28 24.50 -27.26
CA ASP A 17 22.39 24.76 -26.13
C ASP A 17 22.99 24.11 -24.89
N GLU A 18 23.40 24.95 -23.93
CA GLU A 18 23.62 24.55 -22.55
C GLU A 18 22.32 23.99 -21.96
N LYS A 19 22.05 22.71 -22.21
CA LYS A 19 21.02 22.01 -21.44
C LYS A 19 21.61 21.65 -20.09
N LYS A 20 21.26 22.51 -19.13
CA LYS A 20 21.21 22.23 -17.69
C LYS A 20 21.07 20.73 -17.48
N THR A 21 22.05 20.15 -16.81
CA THR A 21 21.98 18.80 -16.23
C THR A 21 20.66 18.69 -15.49
N GLY A 22 19.67 18.10 -16.15
CA GLY A 22 18.41 17.75 -15.55
C GLY A 22 18.75 16.69 -14.52
N THR A 23 18.78 17.08 -13.26
CA THR A 23 18.48 16.17 -12.17
C THR A 23 17.28 15.34 -12.64
N PRO A 24 17.32 14.00 -12.58
CA PRO A 24 16.11 13.20 -12.74
C PRO A 24 15.03 13.87 -11.88
N PRO A 25 13.75 13.92 -12.29
CA PRO A 25 12.72 14.42 -11.41
C PRO A 25 12.84 13.63 -10.12
N THR A 26 13.38 14.28 -9.08
CA THR A 26 13.42 13.73 -7.74
C THR A 26 11.95 13.65 -7.41
N SER A 27 11.38 12.44 -7.54
CA SER A 27 10.07 12.15 -7.03
C SER A 27 10.04 12.77 -5.63
N PRO A 28 9.02 13.58 -5.30
CA PRO A 28 8.94 14.14 -3.96
C PRO A 28 9.14 12.98 -2.97
N PRO A 29 9.93 13.18 -1.90
CA PRO A 29 10.12 12.12 -0.93
C PRO A 29 8.73 11.67 -0.51
N LEU A 30 8.43 10.40 -0.84
CA LEU A 30 7.18 9.77 -0.46
C LEU A 30 7.14 9.96 1.06
N ASN A 31 6.14 10.67 1.56
CA ASN A 31 6.03 10.99 2.98
C ASN A 31 5.59 9.73 3.75
N ILE A 32 6.46 8.71 3.71
CA ILE A 32 6.25 7.35 4.20
C ILE A 32 6.24 7.31 5.73
N GLN A 33 6.80 8.34 6.40
CA GLN A 33 7.08 8.27 7.83
C GLN A 33 5.83 8.20 8.70
N ASN A 34 4.66 8.62 8.22
CA ASN A 34 3.41 8.62 8.99
C ASN A 34 2.33 7.65 8.45
N GLU A 35 2.70 6.74 7.55
CA GLU A 35 1.80 5.70 7.05
C GLU A 35 2.17 4.35 7.68
N LEU A 36 1.16 3.55 8.01
CA LEU A 36 1.32 2.16 8.43
C LEU A 36 0.64 1.22 7.44
N VAL A 37 1.35 0.19 7.01
CA VAL A 37 0.80 -0.93 6.24
C VAL A 37 0.69 -2.14 7.15
N ILE A 38 -0.50 -2.73 7.23
CA ILE A 38 -0.75 -3.95 8.00
C ILE A 38 -0.96 -5.11 7.02
N ILE A 39 -0.15 -6.15 7.14
CA ILE A 39 -0.41 -7.43 6.46
C ILE A 39 -1.53 -8.13 7.24
N PHE A 40 -2.76 -8.01 6.75
CA PHE A 40 -3.99 -8.31 7.47
C PHE A 40 -4.50 -9.74 7.23
N ASP A 41 -4.70 -10.49 8.31
CA ASP A 41 -5.28 -11.83 8.28
C ASP A 41 -6.81 -11.75 8.32
N ARG A 42 -7.40 -11.54 7.13
CA ARG A 42 -8.86 -11.57 6.95
C ARG A 42 -9.49 -12.95 7.21
N ASN A 43 -8.68 -14.01 7.27
CA ASN A 43 -9.12 -15.39 7.48
C ASN A 43 -8.95 -15.85 8.93
N ASN A 44 -8.52 -14.96 9.83
CA ASN A 44 -8.44 -15.25 11.26
C ASN A 44 -9.82 -15.73 11.77
N ARG A 45 -9.82 -16.81 12.57
CA ARG A 45 -11.04 -17.44 13.11
C ARG A 45 -11.97 -16.48 13.86
N ASN A 46 -11.40 -15.41 14.39
CA ASN A 46 -12.07 -14.41 15.21
C ASN A 46 -12.51 -13.18 14.40
N THR A 47 -12.21 -13.13 13.10
CA THR A 47 -12.59 -12.06 12.18
C THR A 47 -13.87 -12.43 11.42
N ILE A 48 -14.85 -11.53 11.44
CA ILE A 48 -16.12 -11.63 10.73
C ILE A 48 -16.19 -10.54 9.66
N ILE A 49 -16.70 -10.90 8.48
CA ILE A 49 -16.99 -9.94 7.39
C ILE A 49 -18.43 -9.46 7.56
N ALA A 50 -18.62 -8.19 7.90
CA ALA A 50 -19.94 -7.65 8.26
C ALA A 50 -20.62 -6.83 7.14
N SER A 51 -20.04 -6.69 5.95
CA SER A 51 -20.74 -6.09 4.79
C SER A 51 -20.20 -6.54 3.43
N PHE A 52 -21.08 -7.13 2.62
CA PHE A 52 -21.03 -7.10 1.16
C PHE A 52 -22.08 -6.08 0.69
N ARG A 53 -21.65 -4.89 0.24
CA ARG A 53 -22.53 -4.06 -0.59
C ARG A 53 -21.88 -3.84 -1.93
N ASN A 54 -22.36 -4.62 -2.91
CA ASN A 54 -22.14 -4.49 -4.34
C ASN A 54 -20.71 -4.77 -4.81
N ASP A 55 -20.52 -5.80 -5.64
CA ASP A 55 -19.23 -6.17 -6.25
C ASP A 55 -18.54 -5.01 -7.02
N PHE A 56 -19.30 -3.95 -7.32
CA PHE A 56 -18.83 -2.75 -7.99
C PHE A 56 -18.00 -1.81 -7.11
N THR A 57 -18.21 -1.75 -5.79
CA THR A 57 -17.55 -0.75 -4.94
C THR A 57 -16.31 -1.27 -4.23
N LYS A 58 -16.10 -2.60 -4.16
CA LYS A 58 -15.00 -3.24 -3.41
C LYS A 58 -14.94 -2.85 -1.93
N ASP A 59 -16.03 -2.29 -1.39
CA ASP A 59 -16.15 -1.91 0.01
C ASP A 59 -16.11 -3.15 0.90
N PHE A 60 -15.49 -3.02 2.06
CA PHE A 60 -15.46 -4.09 3.05
C PHE A 60 -15.48 -3.55 4.47
N TYR A 61 -15.94 -4.41 5.38
CA TYR A 61 -15.94 -4.14 6.80
C TYR A 61 -15.67 -5.43 7.56
N PHE A 62 -14.54 -5.46 8.26
CA PHE A 62 -14.13 -6.57 9.12
C PHE A 62 -14.32 -6.20 10.58
N VAL A 63 -14.77 -7.16 11.38
CA VAL A 63 -14.83 -7.05 12.84
C VAL A 63 -14.08 -8.22 13.44
N ARG A 64 -13.14 -7.97 14.34
CA ARG A 64 -12.48 -9.00 15.14
C ARG A 64 -12.90 -8.90 16.60
N GLU A 65 -13.32 -10.03 17.15
CA GLU A 65 -13.84 -10.18 18.52
C GLU A 65 -13.22 -11.41 19.19
N ASN A 66 -13.52 -11.69 20.46
CA ASN A 66 -13.07 -12.92 21.15
C ASN A 66 -11.54 -13.11 21.17
N PHE A 67 -10.78 -12.08 21.54
CA PHE A 67 -9.33 -12.17 21.64
C PHE A 67 -8.90 -13.23 22.66
N ASP A 68 -7.74 -13.83 22.43
CA ASP A 68 -7.18 -14.82 23.34
C ASP A 68 -6.71 -14.11 24.65
N PRO A 69 -6.67 -14.82 25.80
CA PRO A 69 -6.18 -14.26 27.06
C PRO A 69 -4.80 -13.61 26.92
N PRO A 70 -4.54 -12.46 27.59
CA PRO A 70 -5.32 -11.87 28.68
C PRO A 70 -6.42 -10.89 28.23
N PHE A 71 -6.76 -10.83 26.93
CA PHE A 71 -7.70 -9.85 26.37
C PHE A 71 -9.08 -10.47 26.04
N ASP A 72 -9.51 -11.49 26.77
CA ASP A 72 -10.72 -12.28 26.53
C ASP A 72 -12.04 -11.59 26.94
N ASP A 73 -12.03 -10.26 27.01
CA ASP A 73 -13.23 -9.47 27.29
C ASP A 73 -14.13 -9.40 26.04
N PRO A 74 -15.38 -9.90 26.11
CA PRO A 74 -16.31 -9.94 24.98
C PRO A 74 -16.69 -8.57 24.43
N ASN A 75 -16.41 -7.49 25.18
CA ASN A 75 -16.68 -6.13 24.74
C ASN A 75 -15.60 -5.63 23.76
N LEU A 76 -14.39 -6.19 23.81
CA LEU A 76 -13.28 -5.74 22.98
C LEU A 76 -13.46 -6.16 21.52
N ASN A 77 -13.33 -5.18 20.62
CA ASN A 77 -13.41 -5.40 19.19
C ASN A 77 -12.44 -4.49 18.42
N ILE A 78 -11.97 -5.00 17.27
CA ILE A 78 -11.28 -4.23 16.23
C ILE A 78 -12.18 -4.21 15.01
N LYS A 79 -12.38 -3.03 14.44
CA LYS A 79 -13.17 -2.81 13.23
C LYS A 79 -12.29 -2.20 12.16
N VAL A 80 -12.20 -2.84 11.01
CA VAL A 80 -11.40 -2.39 9.85
C VAL A 80 -12.35 -2.12 8.69
N PHE A 81 -12.40 -0.88 8.24
CA PHE A 81 -13.36 -0.41 7.24
C PHE A 81 -12.66 0.17 6.01
N HIS A 82 -13.10 -0.26 4.83
CA HIS A 82 -12.83 0.38 3.54
C HIS A 82 -14.16 0.66 2.85
N GLY A 83 -14.39 1.91 2.49
CA GLY A 83 -15.60 2.36 1.81
C GLY A 83 -15.31 3.22 0.59
N ILE A 84 -16.36 3.70 -0.08
CA ILE A 84 -16.30 4.40 -1.37
C ILE A 84 -15.31 5.57 -1.47
N ASP A 85 -15.05 6.28 -0.37
CA ASP A 85 -14.14 7.43 -0.32
C ASP A 85 -12.67 7.05 -0.09
N HIS A 86 -12.37 5.76 0.15
CA HIS A 86 -11.03 5.27 0.45
C HIS A 86 -10.28 4.93 -0.83
N GLN A 87 -8.96 5.17 -0.82
CA GLN A 87 -8.12 4.92 -1.98
C GLN A 87 -7.49 3.53 -1.94
N ASN A 88 -7.27 2.98 -3.13
CA ASN A 88 -6.43 1.81 -3.33
C ASN A 88 -5.11 2.27 -3.94
N LYS A 89 -4.00 1.74 -3.44
CA LYS A 89 -2.65 2.01 -3.95
C LYS A 89 -1.96 0.70 -4.31
N LEU A 90 -1.25 0.69 -5.43
CA LEU A 90 -0.31 -0.39 -5.73
C LEU A 90 1.03 -0.08 -5.05
N ILE A 91 1.53 -1.02 -4.26
CA ILE A 91 2.81 -0.91 -3.54
C ILE A 91 3.71 -2.04 -3.99
N SER A 92 4.88 -1.72 -4.52
CA SER A 92 5.87 -2.74 -4.89
C SER A 92 6.51 -3.38 -3.66
N ARG A 93 6.94 -4.64 -3.73
CA ARG A 93 7.68 -5.32 -2.65
C ARG A 93 8.88 -4.52 -2.17
N LYS A 94 9.61 -3.89 -3.10
CA LYS A 94 10.75 -3.00 -2.83
C LYS A 94 10.36 -1.72 -2.09
N GLU A 95 9.20 -1.15 -2.40
CA GLU A 95 8.67 0.02 -1.68
C GLU A 95 8.26 -0.38 -0.27
N LEU A 96 7.58 -1.52 -0.13
CA LEU A 96 7.13 -2.06 1.15
C LEU A 96 8.28 -2.28 2.15
N GLU A 97 9.48 -2.63 1.69
CA GLU A 97 10.70 -2.74 2.52
C GLU A 97 11.12 -1.42 3.20
N ARG A 98 10.59 -0.29 2.73
CA ARG A 98 10.93 1.05 3.22
C ARG A 98 9.80 1.69 4.02
N MET A 99 8.67 1.00 4.15
CA MET A 99 7.50 1.46 4.87
C MET A 99 7.46 0.88 6.28
N ASN A 100 6.64 1.48 7.15
CA ASN A 100 6.27 0.84 8.40
C ASN A 100 5.28 -0.28 8.07
N VAL A 101 5.70 -1.53 8.28
CA VAL A 101 4.90 -2.71 7.93
C VAL A 101 4.76 -3.58 9.16
N TRP A 102 3.53 -3.80 9.61
CA TRP A 102 3.21 -4.67 10.72
C TRP A 102 2.44 -5.89 10.23
N PHE A 103 2.64 -7.03 10.89
CA PHE A 103 1.89 -8.25 10.60
C PHE A 103 0.80 -8.41 11.63
N ASP A 104 -0.43 -8.55 11.16
CA ASP A 104 -1.59 -8.76 12.01
C ASP A 104 -1.41 -9.96 12.95
N SER A 105 -0.80 -11.05 12.48
CA SER A 105 -0.49 -12.23 13.28
C SER A 105 0.46 -11.99 14.45
N GLU A 106 1.18 -10.87 14.45
CA GLU A 106 2.14 -10.47 15.49
C GLU A 106 1.57 -9.37 16.40
N MET A 107 0.40 -8.84 16.08
CA MET A 107 -0.25 -7.76 16.83
C MET A 107 -1.25 -8.33 17.84
N ASP A 108 -1.06 -8.00 19.11
CA ASP A 108 -2.06 -8.22 20.15
C ASP A 108 -3.08 -7.06 20.22
N TYR A 109 -4.10 -7.19 21.06
CA TYR A 109 -5.13 -6.15 21.18
C TYR A 109 -4.55 -4.76 21.56
N MET A 110 -3.50 -4.71 22.38
CA MET A 110 -2.88 -3.45 22.80
C MET A 110 -2.12 -2.78 21.65
N ASP A 111 -1.51 -3.55 20.77
CA ASP A 111 -0.88 -3.03 19.55
C ASP A 111 -1.92 -2.31 18.69
N TRP A 112 -3.08 -2.93 18.48
CA TRP A 112 -4.20 -2.32 17.75
C TRP A 112 -4.75 -1.06 18.45
N PHE A 113 -4.82 -1.08 19.77
CA PHE A 113 -5.27 0.08 20.56
C PHE A 113 -4.28 1.25 20.51
N SER A 114 -2.99 0.97 20.35
CA SER A 114 -1.92 1.96 20.35
C SER A 114 -1.63 2.63 19.00
N LEU A 115 -2.37 2.26 17.95
CA LEU A 115 -2.17 2.79 16.61
C LEU A 115 -2.36 4.32 16.57
N SER A 116 -1.35 5.03 16.07
CA SER A 116 -1.31 6.50 16.06
C SER A 116 -0.73 7.10 14.76
N PHE A 117 -0.93 6.44 13.63
CA PHE A 117 -0.46 6.90 12.31
C PHE A 117 -1.52 7.77 11.62
N ASP A 118 -1.08 8.61 10.68
CA ASP A 118 -1.98 9.51 9.93
C ASP A 118 -2.87 8.72 8.97
N LYS A 119 -2.35 7.61 8.43
CA LYS A 119 -3.04 6.74 7.49
C LYS A 119 -2.70 5.28 7.72
N TYR A 120 -3.71 4.45 7.52
CA TYR A 120 -3.60 3.00 7.59
C TYR A 120 -3.93 2.39 6.24
N TYR A 121 -3.10 1.44 5.84
CA TYR A 121 -3.34 0.59 4.70
C TYR A 121 -3.34 -0.86 5.13
N ILE A 122 -4.17 -1.69 4.50
CA ILE A 122 -4.06 -3.15 4.63
C ILE A 122 -3.68 -3.79 3.30
N ILE A 123 -2.85 -4.82 3.38
CA ILE A 123 -2.66 -5.81 2.30
C ILE A 123 -3.16 -7.13 2.86
N TYR A 124 -4.02 -7.84 2.13
CA TYR A 124 -4.49 -9.14 2.61
C TYR A 124 -3.33 -10.15 2.68
N GLN A 125 -3.23 -10.88 3.78
CA GLN A 125 -2.12 -11.81 4.01
C GLN A 125 -2.05 -12.93 2.95
N ASP A 126 -3.20 -13.43 2.50
CA ASP A 126 -3.27 -14.43 1.43
C ASP A 126 -2.77 -13.89 0.08
N GLU A 127 -2.96 -12.60 -0.20
CA GLU A 127 -2.38 -11.89 -1.34
C GLU A 127 -0.88 -11.58 -1.14
N TYR A 128 -0.44 -11.40 0.10
CA TYR A 128 0.97 -11.20 0.45
C TYR A 128 1.81 -12.49 0.30
N LEU A 129 1.24 -13.64 0.64
CA LEU A 129 1.93 -14.94 0.65
C LEU A 129 1.87 -15.70 -0.68
N VAL A 130 1.50 -15.04 -1.78
CA VAL A 130 1.43 -15.66 -3.10
C VAL A 130 2.81 -15.94 -3.70
N LYS A 131 2.87 -16.96 -4.56
CA LYS A 131 4.10 -17.30 -5.28
C LYS A 131 4.59 -16.10 -6.11
N GLY A 132 5.83 -15.69 -5.87
CA GLY A 132 6.46 -14.58 -6.58
C GLY A 132 6.39 -13.23 -5.85
N SER A 133 5.70 -13.15 -4.71
CA SER A 133 5.60 -11.93 -3.90
C SER A 133 6.94 -11.41 -3.35
N LEU A 134 7.95 -12.28 -3.27
CA LEU A 134 9.31 -11.93 -2.87
C LEU A 134 10.10 -11.16 -3.95
N LYS A 135 9.61 -11.12 -5.19
CA LYS A 135 10.28 -10.37 -6.26
C LYS A 135 10.15 -8.87 -5.99
N PRO A 136 11.23 -8.07 -6.09
CA PRO A 136 11.20 -6.63 -5.79
C PRO A 136 10.12 -5.85 -6.55
N GLU A 137 9.83 -6.27 -7.79
CA GLU A 137 8.86 -5.67 -8.71
C GLU A 137 7.42 -6.19 -8.54
N PHE A 138 7.19 -7.16 -7.66
CA PHE A 138 5.83 -7.63 -7.38
C PHE A 138 5.02 -6.51 -6.73
N GLU A 139 3.79 -6.29 -7.20
CA GLU A 139 2.89 -5.25 -6.70
C GLU A 139 1.77 -5.86 -5.86
N PHE A 140 1.56 -5.28 -4.68
CA PHE A 140 0.44 -5.58 -3.80
C PHE A 140 -0.62 -4.50 -3.95
N THR A 141 -1.89 -4.88 -3.87
CA THR A 141 -2.97 -3.91 -3.67
C THR A 141 -3.06 -3.59 -2.18
N ALA A 142 -2.81 -2.33 -1.84
CA ALA A 142 -2.98 -1.81 -0.49
C ALA A 142 -4.26 -0.98 -0.42
N TYR A 143 -5.14 -1.31 0.51
CA TYR A 143 -6.43 -0.67 0.71
C TYR A 143 -6.32 0.34 1.86
N GLU A 144 -6.60 1.62 1.62
CA GLU A 144 -6.71 2.61 2.69
C GLU A 144 -7.90 2.24 3.57
N VAL A 145 -7.71 2.22 4.88
CA VAL A 145 -8.74 1.81 5.84
C VAL A 145 -8.85 2.79 7.01
N ASN A 146 -10.05 2.84 7.58
CA ASN A 146 -10.23 3.32 8.94
C ASN A 146 -10.22 2.14 9.91
N ILE A 147 -9.50 2.31 11.01
CA ILE A 147 -9.43 1.33 12.09
C ILE A 147 -10.08 1.93 13.33
N TYR A 148 -11.00 1.18 13.94
CA TYR A 148 -11.63 1.54 15.19
C TYR A 148 -11.44 0.40 16.19
N THR A 149 -10.96 0.72 17.38
CA THR A 149 -10.96 -0.18 18.53
C THR A 149 -12.08 0.24 19.47
N GLY A 150 -12.74 -0.70 20.13
CA GLY A 150 -13.82 -0.38 21.05
C GLY A 150 -14.06 -1.45 22.10
N GLY A 151 -14.67 -1.02 23.21
CA GLY A 151 -15.41 -1.82 24.17
C GLY A 151 -16.89 -1.46 24.05
N ILE A 152 -17.82 -2.41 24.07
CA ILE A 152 -19.22 -2.08 24.39
C ILE A 152 -19.23 -1.65 25.87
N GLU A 153 -19.55 -0.38 26.15
CA GLU A 153 -19.88 0.09 27.51
C GLU A 153 -21.26 -0.42 27.96
#